data_AF-A0AAD5RA04-F1
#
_entry.id   AF-A0AAD5RA04-F1
#
_cell.length_a   1.000
_cell.length_b   1.000
_cell.length_c   1.000
_cell.angle_alpha   90.00
_cell.angle_beta   90.00
_cell.angle_gamma   90.00
#
_symmetry.space_group_name_H-M   'P 1'
#
loop_
_entity.id
_entity.type
_entity.pdbx_description
1 polymer ?
#
loop_
_entity_poly.entity_id
_entity_poly.type
_entity_poly.pdbx_seq_one_letter_code
_entity_poly.pdbx_strand_id
1 'polypeptide(L)'
;MRWLFGFVACLCLTLGQSLYDDEFVTCGSVLKLSNAYEGSRIHSHDIKYGSGSGQQSVTAVQASDDVNSHWQVYPPLEGSCGRGDPMKCGGKASSSALNHRVLSSHSSFPSTFIKPSPGSVMFR
;
A
#
# COMPACT_ATOMS: atom_id res chain seq x y z
N MET A 1 -1.07 49.60 17.26
CA MET A 1 -0.25 48.45 17.71
C MET A 1 -1.04 47.20 18.11
N ARG A 2 -2.27 47.28 18.65
CA ARG A 2 -3.08 46.10 19.02
C ARG A 2 -3.56 45.23 17.84
N TRP A 3 -3.67 45.82 16.64
CA TRP A 3 -4.12 45.11 15.42
C TRP A 3 -3.02 44.27 14.75
N LEU A 4 -1.74 44.62 14.94
CA LEU A 4 -0.62 43.82 14.45
C LEU A 4 -0.52 42.47 15.17
N PHE A 5 -0.82 42.42 16.47
CA PHE A 5 -0.83 41.16 17.23
C PHE A 5 -1.94 40.21 16.77
N GLY A 6 -3.12 40.73 16.42
CA GLY A 6 -4.21 39.92 15.87
C GLY A 6 -3.89 39.39 14.47
N PHE A 7 -3.24 40.20 13.64
CA PHE A 7 -2.84 39.78 12.29
C PHE A 7 -1.71 38.75 12.30
N VAL A 8 -0.70 38.92 13.17
CA VAL A 8 0.41 37.96 13.32
C VAL A 8 -0.07 36.62 13.92
N ALA A 9 -1.01 36.65 14.88
CA ALA A 9 -1.60 35.43 15.43
C ALA A 9 -2.44 34.66 14.39
N CYS A 10 -3.19 35.37 13.54
CA CYS A 10 -3.96 34.77 12.46
C CYS A 10 -3.06 34.19 11.37
N LEU A 11 -1.95 34.87 11.03
CA LEU A 11 -0.94 34.38 10.08
C LEU A 11 -0.27 33.08 10.59
N CYS A 12 -0.01 32.99 11.90
CA CYS A 12 0.57 31.79 12.53
C CYS A 12 -0.41 30.59 12.49
N LEU A 13 -1.71 30.83 12.70
CA LEU A 13 -2.76 29.80 12.60
C LEU A 13 -2.97 29.29 11.17
N THR A 14 -2.69 30.10 10.14
CA THR A 14 -2.75 29.67 8.73
C THR A 14 -1.45 29.03 8.23
N LEU A 15 -0.32 29.30 8.88
CA LEU A 15 1.00 28.77 8.53
C LEU A 15 1.43 27.56 9.39
N GLY A 16 0.63 27.17 10.39
CA GLY A 16 0.72 25.88 11.07
C GLY A 16 0.30 24.75 10.14
N GLN A 17 1.01 24.61 9.02
CA GLN A 17 0.88 23.49 8.11
C GLN A 17 1.16 22.22 8.91
N SER A 18 0.24 21.26 8.76
CA SER A 18 0.33 19.94 9.36
C SER A 18 1.68 19.32 9.01
N LEU A 19 2.53 19.17 10.02
CA LEU A 19 3.59 18.18 9.99
C LEU A 19 2.89 16.81 10.10
N TYR A 20 2.33 16.32 8.98
CA TYR A 20 2.00 14.91 8.84
C TYR A 20 3.33 14.19 8.75
N ASP A 21 3.85 13.82 9.91
CA ASP A 21 4.93 12.85 9.97
C ASP A 21 4.27 11.49 9.68
N ASP A 22 4.48 10.97 8.47
CA ASP A 22 4.09 9.62 8.03
C ASP A 22 5.01 8.58 8.74
N GLU A 23 5.13 8.71 10.06
CA GLU A 23 6.07 7.93 10.87
C GLU A 23 5.59 6.46 11.01
N PHE A 24 4.31 6.21 10.73
CA PHE A 24 3.70 4.88 10.81
C PHE A 24 2.60 4.66 9.76
N VAL A 25 2.50 3.42 9.28
CA VAL A 25 1.40 2.98 8.41
C VAL A 25 0.16 2.77 9.26
N THR A 26 -0.95 3.42 8.89
CA THR A 26 -2.23 3.27 9.61
C THR A 26 -3.20 2.32 8.93
N CYS A 27 -4.09 1.73 9.71
CA CYS A 27 -5.22 0.95 9.25
C CYS A 27 -6.13 1.77 8.32
N GLY A 28 -6.49 1.18 7.17
CA GLY A 28 -7.31 1.82 6.14
C GLY A 28 -6.56 2.81 5.24
N SER A 29 -5.25 3.01 5.45
CA SER A 29 -4.42 3.83 4.55
C SER A 29 -4.31 3.18 3.17
N VAL A 30 -4.19 4.02 2.14
CA VAL A 30 -4.01 3.61 0.75
C VAL A 30 -2.61 4.02 0.32
N LEU A 31 -1.80 3.05 -0.08
CA LEU A 31 -0.38 3.26 -0.38
C LEU A 31 0.06 2.47 -1.62
N LYS A 32 1.23 2.81 -2.16
CA LYS A 32 1.89 2.03 -3.20
C LYS A 32 3.12 1.36 -2.61
N LEU A 33 3.23 0.05 -2.79
CA LEU A 33 4.35 -0.74 -2.30
C LEU A 33 5.40 -0.83 -3.40
N SER A 34 6.55 -0.18 -3.22
CA SER A 34 7.67 -0.18 -4.17
C SER A 34 8.82 -1.07 -3.70
N ASN A 35 9.41 -1.81 -4.63
CA ASN A 35 10.70 -2.46 -4.45
C ASN A 35 11.79 -1.39 -4.28
N ALA A 36 12.56 -1.46 -3.20
CA ALA A 36 13.57 -0.45 -2.88
C ALA A 36 14.75 -0.41 -3.86
N TYR A 37 15.05 -1.53 -4.54
CA TYR A 37 16.17 -1.61 -5.48
C TYR A 37 15.76 -1.21 -6.89
N GLU A 38 14.65 -1.75 -7.41
CA GLU A 38 14.23 -1.51 -8.79
C GLU A 38 13.20 -0.38 -8.95
N GLY A 39 12.60 0.09 -7.86
CA GLY A 39 11.53 1.08 -7.88
C GLY A 39 10.20 0.59 -8.48
N SER A 40 10.11 -0.69 -8.84
CA SER A 40 8.89 -1.33 -9.35
C SER A 40 7.84 -1.44 -8.25
N ARG A 41 6.57 -1.24 -8.60
CA ARG A 41 5.43 -1.22 -7.65
C ARG A 41 4.54 -2.42 -7.85
N ILE A 42 4.07 -3.00 -6.75
CA ILE A 42 3.11 -4.11 -6.79
C ILE A 42 1.84 -3.63 -7.52
N HIS A 43 1.38 -4.43 -8.47
CA HIS A 43 0.32 -4.07 -9.40
C HIS A 43 -0.56 -5.29 -9.71
N SER A 44 -1.88 -5.08 -9.78
CA SER A 44 -2.84 -6.12 -10.15
C SER A 44 -3.89 -5.60 -11.14
N HIS A 45 -4.07 -6.31 -12.24
CA HIS A 45 -5.02 -6.02 -13.32
C HIS A 45 -5.78 -7.30 -13.70
N ASP A 46 -6.79 -7.21 -14.57
CA ASP A 46 -7.71 -8.32 -14.92
C ASP A 46 -7.09 -9.39 -15.84
N ILE A 47 -5.92 -9.89 -15.46
CA ILE A 47 -5.25 -11.06 -16.05
C ILE A 47 -5.07 -12.10 -14.94
N LYS A 48 -5.34 -13.35 -15.28
CA LYS A 48 -5.22 -14.50 -14.37
C LYS A 48 -3.98 -15.31 -14.71
N TYR A 49 -3.47 -16.07 -13.74
CA TYR A 49 -2.43 -17.06 -14.04
C TYR A 49 -2.99 -18.17 -14.95
N GLY A 50 -2.23 -18.55 -15.97
CA GLY A 50 -2.58 -19.66 -16.87
C GLY A 50 -2.30 -21.06 -16.31
N SER A 51 -1.73 -21.15 -15.11
CA SER A 51 -1.43 -22.38 -14.38
C SER A 51 -1.52 -22.15 -12.87
N GLY A 52 -1.44 -23.22 -12.06
CA GLY A 52 -1.57 -23.11 -10.60
C GLY A 52 -3.03 -22.86 -10.18
N SER A 53 -3.27 -21.85 -9.35
CA SER A 53 -4.60 -21.57 -8.78
C SER A 53 -5.60 -20.95 -9.76
N GLY A 54 -5.14 -20.44 -10.91
CA GLY A 54 -5.98 -19.69 -11.86
C GLY A 54 -6.52 -18.37 -11.30
N GLN A 55 -6.04 -17.94 -10.13
CA GLN A 55 -6.39 -16.66 -9.54
C GLN A 55 -5.70 -15.51 -10.28
N GLN A 56 -6.10 -14.29 -9.93
CA GLN A 56 -5.59 -13.07 -10.54
C GLN A 56 -4.08 -12.94 -10.34
N SER A 57 -3.40 -12.46 -11.38
CA SER A 57 -1.97 -12.23 -11.32
C SER A 57 -1.65 -10.98 -10.50
N VAL A 58 -0.49 -11.04 -9.85
CA VAL A 58 0.13 -9.90 -9.19
C VAL A 58 1.51 -9.76 -9.79
N THR A 59 1.82 -8.55 -10.26
CA THR A 59 3.05 -8.23 -10.99
C THR A 59 3.72 -7.02 -10.36
N ALA A 60 4.91 -6.64 -10.82
CA ALA A 60 5.48 -5.34 -10.50
C ALA A 60 5.70 -4.51 -11.77
N VAL A 61 5.38 -3.22 -11.70
CA VAL A 61 5.47 -2.28 -12.82
C VAL A 61 6.27 -1.04 -12.42
N GLN A 62 7.05 -0.47 -13.33
CA GLN A 62 7.80 0.76 -13.06
C GLN A 62 6.94 2.03 -13.12
N ALA A 63 5.79 1.97 -13.81
CA ALA A 63 4.84 3.07 -13.90
C ALA A 63 4.42 3.51 -12.48
N SER A 64 4.66 4.79 -12.16
CA SER A 64 4.45 5.34 -10.83
C SER A 64 3.03 5.82 -10.59
N ASP A 65 2.28 6.12 -11.65
CA ASP A 65 0.98 6.77 -11.66
C ASP A 65 -0.21 5.82 -11.87
N ASP A 66 0.03 4.51 -11.96
CA ASP A 66 -1.04 3.53 -12.17
C ASP A 66 -1.96 3.39 -10.95
N VAL A 67 -3.28 3.40 -11.21
CA VAL A 67 -4.34 3.21 -10.20
C VAL A 67 -4.31 1.79 -9.63
N ASN A 68 -3.99 0.80 -10.46
CA ASN A 68 -3.92 -0.61 -10.09
C ASN A 68 -2.74 -0.97 -9.18
N SER A 69 -1.88 0.01 -8.87
CA SER A 69 -0.78 -0.11 -7.92
C SER A 69 -1.13 0.41 -6.51
N HIS A 70 -2.38 0.84 -6.29
CA HIS A 70 -2.84 1.25 -4.95
C HIS A 70 -3.36 0.07 -4.16
N TRP A 71 -2.83 -0.06 -2.94
CA TRP A 71 -3.16 -1.09 -1.99
C TRP A 71 -3.65 -0.45 -0.71
N GLN A 72 -4.81 -0.88 -0.25
CA GLN A 72 -5.36 -0.49 1.03
C GLN A 72 -4.96 -1.50 2.11
N VAL A 73 -4.49 -0.98 3.24
CA VAL A 73 -4.02 -1.80 4.36
C VAL A 73 -5.18 -2.10 5.31
N TYR A 74 -5.33 -3.38 5.65
CA TYR A 74 -6.36 -3.90 6.53
C TYR A 74 -5.73 -4.76 7.64
N PRO A 75 -6.44 -4.94 8.77
CA PRO A 75 -6.03 -5.91 9.77
C PRO A 75 -6.11 -7.32 9.18
N PRO A 76 -5.48 -8.32 9.83
CA PRO A 76 -5.69 -9.72 9.45
C PRO A 76 -7.18 -10.09 9.60
N LEU A 77 -7.63 -11.17 8.94
CA LEU A 77 -9.04 -11.61 8.90
C LEU A 77 -9.70 -11.72 10.30
N GLU A 78 -8.94 -12.17 11.29
CA GLU A 78 -9.38 -12.34 12.69
C GLU A 78 -9.23 -11.05 13.52
N GLY A 79 -8.70 -9.98 12.94
CA GLY A 79 -8.39 -8.72 13.61
C GLY A 79 -9.34 -7.59 13.21
N SER A 80 -9.52 -6.62 14.10
CA SER A 80 -10.17 -5.34 13.80
C SER A 80 -9.23 -4.19 14.17
N CYS A 81 -9.27 -3.11 13.38
CA CYS A 81 -8.64 -1.84 13.70
C CYS A 81 -9.53 -0.69 13.25
N GLY A 82 -9.49 0.41 14.00
CA GLY A 82 -10.10 1.66 13.60
C GLY A 82 -9.27 2.32 12.50
N ARG A 83 -9.94 3.05 11.60
CA ARG A 83 -9.24 3.85 10.59
C ARG A 83 -8.33 4.87 11.27
N GLY A 84 -7.06 4.90 10.87
CA GLY A 84 -6.05 5.78 11.48
C GLY A 84 -5.26 5.12 12.61
N ASP A 85 -5.65 3.93 13.07
CA ASP A 85 -4.87 3.21 14.09
C ASP A 85 -3.51 2.77 13.51
N PRO A 86 -2.40 2.97 14.23
CA PRO A 86 -1.07 2.56 13.78
C PRO A 86 -0.96 1.03 13.68
N MET A 87 -0.42 0.54 12.57
CA MET A 87 -0.15 -0.88 12.36
C MET A 87 1.15 -1.28 13.05
N LYS A 88 1.11 -2.37 13.82
CA LYS A 88 2.28 -2.89 14.54
C LYS A 88 3.23 -3.64 13.60
N CYS A 89 4.52 -3.32 13.67
CA CYS A 89 5.57 -4.08 13.00
C CYS A 89 5.60 -5.54 13.51
N GLY A 90 5.87 -6.50 12.61
CA GLY A 90 5.93 -7.93 12.93
C GLY A 90 4.58 -8.63 13.11
N GLY A 91 3.47 -7.87 13.07
CA GLY A 91 2.12 -8.43 13.02
C GLY A 91 1.75 -8.94 11.63
N LYS A 92 0.73 -9.80 11.55
CA LYS A 92 0.08 -10.13 10.27
C LYS A 92 -0.77 -8.95 9.85
N ALA A 93 -0.67 -8.54 8.59
CA ALA A 93 -1.53 -7.53 7.99
C ALA A 93 -2.12 -8.11 6.70
N SER A 94 -3.34 -7.69 6.37
CA SER A 94 -3.95 -7.98 5.06
C SER A 94 -3.82 -6.73 4.19
N SER A 95 -3.70 -6.92 2.88
CA SER A 95 -3.77 -5.81 1.93
C SER A 95 -4.69 -6.17 0.78
N SER A 96 -5.51 -5.22 0.38
CA SER A 96 -6.39 -5.35 -0.77
C SER A 96 -6.11 -4.24 -1.76
N ALA A 97 -6.01 -4.58 -3.04
CA ALA A 97 -6.05 -3.57 -4.09
C ALA A 97 -7.38 -2.80 -3.98
N LEU A 98 -7.37 -1.52 -4.36
CA LEU A 98 -8.58 -0.68 -4.33
C LEU A 98 -9.76 -1.25 -5.14
N ASN A 99 -9.49 -2.18 -6.05
CA ASN A 99 -10.50 -2.92 -6.82
C ASN A 99 -11.01 -4.19 -6.09
N HIS A 100 -11.02 -4.20 -4.74
CA HIS A 100 -11.48 -5.32 -3.90
C HIS A 100 -10.75 -6.66 -4.08
N ARG A 101 -9.47 -6.64 -4.47
CA ARG A 101 -8.67 -7.85 -4.66
C ARG A 101 -7.70 -8.05 -3.51
N VAL A 102 -7.82 -9.16 -2.78
CA VAL A 102 -6.96 -9.44 -1.63
C VAL A 102 -5.68 -10.10 -2.09
N LEU A 103 -4.54 -9.64 -1.57
CA LEU A 103 -3.25 -10.30 -1.79
C LEU A 103 -3.21 -11.62 -1.00
N SER A 104 -2.93 -12.74 -1.66
CA SER A 104 -2.92 -14.07 -1.05
C SER A 104 -1.80 -14.93 -1.61
N SER A 105 -1.18 -15.74 -0.74
CA SER A 105 -0.22 -16.78 -1.12
C SER A 105 -0.71 -18.15 -0.64
N HIS A 106 -0.36 -19.19 -1.39
CA HIS A 106 -0.77 -20.57 -1.12
C HIS A 106 0.39 -21.51 -1.45
N SER A 107 0.81 -22.34 -0.49
CA SER A 107 1.93 -23.28 -0.66
C SER A 107 1.64 -24.41 -1.66
N SER A 108 0.36 -24.70 -1.94
CA SER A 108 -0.08 -25.73 -2.87
C SER A 108 0.12 -25.38 -4.34
N PHE A 109 0.38 -24.11 -4.65
CA PHE A 109 0.54 -23.63 -6.03
C PHE A 109 1.96 -23.10 -6.22
N PRO A 110 2.84 -23.84 -6.92
CA PRO A 110 4.17 -23.33 -7.24
C PRO A 110 4.05 -22.09 -8.13
N SER A 111 4.96 -21.13 -7.95
CA SER A 111 4.95 -19.92 -8.76
C SER A 111 5.04 -20.25 -10.25
N THR A 112 4.24 -19.53 -11.02
CA THR A 112 4.04 -19.69 -12.46
C THR A 112 5.29 -19.39 -13.30
N PHE A 113 6.35 -18.82 -12.71
CA PHE A 113 7.57 -18.42 -13.41
C PHE A 113 8.81 -19.16 -12.88
N ILE A 114 9.43 -20.01 -13.72
CA ILE A 114 10.67 -20.76 -13.41
C ILE A 114 11.93 -19.88 -13.56
N LYS A 115 11.80 -18.63 -14.01
CA LYS A 115 12.91 -17.66 -14.09
C LYS A 115 12.39 -16.24 -13.85
N PRO A 116 12.58 -15.62 -12.68
CA PRO A 116 12.06 -14.27 -12.45
C PRO A 116 12.60 -13.35 -13.56
N SER A 117 11.68 -12.71 -14.30
CA SER A 117 12.06 -11.53 -15.06
C SER A 117 12.52 -10.46 -14.07
N PRO A 118 13.48 -9.60 -14.45
CA PRO A 118 13.80 -8.42 -13.65
C PRO A 118 12.49 -7.67 -13.35
N GLY A 119 12.17 -7.49 -12.06
CA GLY A 119 10.89 -6.90 -11.64
C GLY A 119 9.77 -7.84 -11.20
N SER A 120 9.95 -9.17 -11.16
CA SER A 120 8.92 -10.05 -10.59
C SER A 120 9.04 -10.17 -9.07
N VAL A 121 8.13 -9.54 -8.32
CA VAL A 121 8.00 -9.75 -6.87
C VAL A 121 7.19 -11.03 -6.62
N MET A 122 7.85 -12.04 -6.04
CA MET A 122 7.26 -13.34 -5.73
C MET A 122 6.71 -13.33 -4.29
N PHE A 123 5.40 -13.50 -4.13
CA PHE A 123 4.79 -13.78 -2.82
C PHE A 123 4.81 -15.29 -2.62
N ARG A 124 5.65 -15.76 -1.69
CA ARG A 124 5.58 -17.13 -1.15
C ARG A 124 4.60 -17.20 0.00
#